data_AF-A0AAD9HLN4-F1
#
_entry.id   AF-A0AAD9HLN4-F1
#
_cell.length_a   1.000
_cell.length_b   1.000
_cell.length_c   1.000
_cell.angle_alpha   90.00
_cell.angle_beta   90.00
_cell.angle_gamma   90.00
#
_symmetry.space_group_name_H-M   'P 1'
#
loop_
_entity.id
_entity.type
_entity.pdbx_description
1 polymer ?
#
loop_
_entity_poly.entity_id
_entity_poly.type
_entity_poly.pdbx_seq_one_letter_code
_entity_poly.pdbx_strand_id
1 'polypeptide(L)' 'MGKVHGSLARAGKVKSQTPKVEPQEKKKTPKGRAKKRLTYTRRFVNVTLTGGKRKMNPNPTA' A
#
# COMPACT_ATOMS: atom_id res chain seq x y z
N MET A 1 -26.52 17.79 -27.75
CA MET A 1 -26.14 18.15 -26.37
C MET A 1 -26.61 17.06 -25.43
N GLY A 2 -25.70 16.48 -24.64
CA GLY A 2 -26.03 15.39 -23.69
C GLY A 2 -26.71 15.90 -22.42
N LYS A 3 -27.15 14.97 -21.57
CA LYS A 3 -27.77 15.28 -20.27
C LYS A 3 -26.75 15.95 -19.35
N VAL A 4 -26.92 17.26 -19.13
CA VAL A 4 -26.04 18.09 -18.29
C VAL A 4 -26.29 17.88 -16.80
N HIS A 5 -27.50 17.44 -16.42
CA HIS A 5 -27.94 17.34 -15.03
C HIS A 5 -28.27 15.89 -14.66
N GLY A 6 -27.54 15.35 -13.68
CA GLY A 6 -27.73 14.01 -13.13
C GLY A 6 -28.08 14.03 -11.64
N SER A 7 -28.26 12.86 -11.04
CA SER A 7 -28.52 12.75 -9.60
C SER A 7 -27.25 13.01 -8.79
N LEU A 8 -27.32 14.00 -7.89
CA LEU A 8 -26.25 14.31 -6.94
C LEU A 8 -26.34 13.48 -5.64
N ALA A 9 -27.40 12.68 -5.47
CA ALA A 9 -27.71 11.97 -4.22
C ALA A 9 -26.68 10.90 -3.82
N ARG A 10 -25.86 10.44 -4.77
CA ARG A 10 -24.83 9.41 -4.53
C ARG A 10 -23.45 9.98 -4.23
N ALA A 11 -23.31 11.31 -4.15
CA ALA A 11 -22.05 11.94 -3.83
C ALA A 11 -21.55 11.46 -2.45
N GLY A 12 -20.32 10.95 -2.41
CA GLY A 12 -19.70 10.49 -1.16
C GLY A 12 -20.18 9.14 -0.61
N LYS A 13 -21.16 8.44 -1.23
CA LYS A 13 -21.77 7.20 -0.73
C LYS A 13 -20.74 6.17 -0.23
N VAL A 14 -19.71 5.88 -1.03
CA VAL A 14 -18.73 4.83 -0.67
C VAL A 14 -17.88 5.24 0.53
N LYS A 15 -17.43 6.49 0.60
CA LYS A 15 -16.59 6.99 1.69
C LYS A 15 -17.34 7.03 3.03
N SER A 16 -18.64 7.31 3.01
CA SER A 16 -19.47 7.28 4.22
C SER A 16 -19.88 5.88 4.65
N GLN A 17 -19.92 4.91 3.73
CA GLN A 17 -20.25 3.51 4.02
C GLN A 17 -19.07 2.71 4.58
N THR A 18 -17.83 3.03 4.19
CA THR A 18 -16.66 2.30 4.70
C THR A 18 -16.46 2.54 6.19
N PRO A 19 -16.28 1.49 7.02
CA PRO A 19 -15.99 1.66 8.44
C PRO A 19 -14.68 2.44 8.62
N LYS A 20 -14.64 3.35 9.60
CA LYS A 20 -13.44 4.10 9.93
C LYS A 20 -12.45 3.16 10.64
N VAL A 21 -11.28 2.94 10.03
CA VAL A 21 -10.17 2.21 10.64
C VAL A 21 -9.03 3.18 10.93
N GLU A 22 -8.67 3.32 12.21
CA GLU A 22 -7.56 4.18 12.61
C GLU A 22 -6.20 3.56 12.26
N PRO A 23 -5.18 4.37 11.92
CA PRO A 23 -3.84 3.87 11.68
C PRO A 23 -3.26 3.19 12.92
N GLN A 24 -2.73 1.98 12.75
CA GLN A 24 -1.99 1.30 13.81
C GLN A 24 -0.65 1.99 14.06
N GLU A 25 -0.24 2.05 15.33
CA GLU A 25 1.10 2.49 15.70
C GLU A 25 2.16 1.55 15.13
N LYS A 26 3.12 2.11 14.40
CA LYS A 26 4.21 1.36 13.76
C LYS A 26 5.54 2.00 14.10
N LYS A 27 6.59 1.17 14.23
CA LYS A 27 7.95 1.65 14.44
C LYS A 27 8.35 2.62 13.31
N LYS A 28 8.94 3.75 13.70
CA LYS A 28 9.37 4.80 12.75
C LYS A 28 10.37 4.23 11.74
N THR A 29 10.04 4.34 10.46
CA THR A 29 11.00 3.99 9.40
C THR A 29 12.14 5.02 9.40
N PRO A 30 13.42 4.58 9.37
CA PRO A 30 14.54 5.51 9.23
C PRO A 30 14.44 6.31 7.92
N LYS A 31 15.04 7.49 7.89
CA LYS A 31 15.02 8.41 6.74
C LYS A 31 16.43 8.54 6.13
N GLY A 32 16.52 9.06 4.90
CA GLY A 32 17.80 9.31 4.22
C GLY A 32 18.66 8.06 4.00
N ARG A 33 19.97 8.19 4.27
CA ARG A 33 20.99 7.14 4.06
C ARG A 33 20.66 5.83 4.77
N ALA A 34 20.11 5.91 5.99
CA ALA A 34 19.74 4.72 6.75
C ALA A 34 18.64 3.89 6.06
N LYS A 35 17.66 4.55 5.43
CA LYS A 35 16.62 3.86 4.62
C LYS A 35 17.22 3.19 3.39
N LYS A 36 18.19 3.85 2.73
CA LYS A 36 18.89 3.29 1.57
C LYS A 36 19.71 2.06 1.94
N ARG A 37 20.43 2.09 3.07
CA ARG A 37 21.13 0.91 3.63
C ARG A 37 20.17 -0.25 3.84
N LEU A 38 19.05 -0.01 4.53
CA LEU A 38 18.04 -1.03 4.82
C LEU A 38 17.41 -1.61 3.52
N THR A 39 17.21 -0.76 2.50
CA THR A 39 16.68 -1.21 1.20
C THR A 39 17.70 -2.08 0.45
N TYR A 40 18.97 -1.68 0.46
CA TYR A 40 20.06 -2.44 -0.17
C TYR A 40 20.23 -3.80 0.49
N THR A 41 20.33 -3.84 1.81
CA THR A 41 20.49 -5.10 2.54
C THR A 41 19.30 -6.03 2.30
N ARG A 42 18.06 -5.53 2.31
CA ARG A 42 16.86 -6.34 2.02
C ARG A 42 16.80 -6.86 0.58
N ARG A 43 17.30 -6.11 -0.40
CA ARG A 43 17.15 -6.46 -1.83
C ARG A 43 18.29 -7.31 -2.39
N PHE A 44 19.51 -7.12 -1.88
CA PHE A 44 20.71 -7.70 -2.49
C PHE A 44 21.49 -8.61 -1.55
N VAL A 45 21.52 -8.32 -0.25
CA VAL A 45 22.25 -9.14 0.72
C VAL A 45 21.35 -10.26 1.25
N ASN A 46 20.20 -9.91 1.82
CA ASN A 46 19.23 -10.83 2.42
C ASN A 46 18.11 -11.16 1.43
N VAL A 47 18.47 -11.70 0.27
CA VAL A 47 17.52 -11.97 -0.81
C VAL A 47 16.54 -13.07 -0.39
N THR A 48 15.24 -12.76 -0.41
CA THR A 48 14.16 -13.75 -0.25
C THR A 48 13.58 -14.05 -1.62
N LEU A 49 13.62 -15.32 -2.04
CA LEU A 49 13.05 -15.80 -3.30
C LEU A 49 11.76 -16.56 -3.00
N THR A 50 10.61 -15.97 -3.34
CA THR A 50 9.29 -16.57 -3.13
C THR A 50 8.77 -17.21 -4.42
N GLY A 51 9.44 -18.29 -4.84
CA GLY A 51 9.09 -19.08 -6.03
C GLY A 51 9.35 -18.35 -7.35
N GLY A 52 10.37 -18.80 -8.09
CA GLY A 52 10.75 -18.20 -9.37
C GLY A 52 11.48 -16.85 -9.23
N LYS A 53 11.06 -15.83 -9.99
CA LYS A 53 11.72 -14.51 -10.03
C LYS A 53 11.50 -13.73 -8.72
N ARG A 54 12.44 -12.82 -8.40
CA ARG A 54 12.34 -11.93 -7.22
C ARG A 54 11.02 -11.15 -7.22
N LYS A 55 10.20 -11.33 -6.18
CA LYS A 55 8.97 -10.55 -5.93
C LYS A 55 9.12 -9.68 -4.70
N MET A 56 8.53 -8.49 -4.75
CA MET A 56 8.47 -7.56 -3.62
C MET A 56 7.03 -7.52 -3.11
N ASN A 57 6.86 -7.60 -1.78
CA ASN A 57 5.55 -7.68 -1.14
C ASN A 57 4.67 -8.85 -1.63
N PRO A 58 5.16 -10.10 -1.60
CA PRO A 58 4.31 -11.26 -1.89
C PRO A 58 3.23 -11.40 -0.81
N ASN A 59 2.00 -11.72 -1.22
CA ASN A 59 0.97 -12.18 -0.30
C ASN A 59 1.39 -13.53 0.30
N PRO A 60 0.95 -13.87 1.52
CA PRO A 60 1.14 -15.21 2.05
C PRO A 60 0.53 -16.23 1.07
N THR A 61 1.36 -17.14 0.57
CA THR A 61 0.90 -18.34 -0.14
C THR A 61 0.62 -19.40 0.91
N ALA A 62 -0.54 -20.04 0.84
CA ALA A 62 -0.92 -21.14 1.73
C ALA A 62 0.14 -22.25 1.76
#